data_AF-A0A2S6RAM4-F1
#
_entry.id   AF-A0A2S6RAM4-F1
#
_cell.length_a   1.000
_cell.length_b   1.000
_cell.length_c   1.000
_cell.angle_alpha   90.00
_cell.angle_beta   90.00
_cell.angle_gamma   90.00
#
_symmetry.space_group_name_H-M   'P 1'
#
loop_
_entity.id
_entity.type
_entity.pdbx_description
1 polymer ?
#
loop_
_entity_poly.entity_id
_entity_poly.type
_entity_poly.pdbx_seq_one_letter_code
_entity_poly.pdbx_strand_id
1 'polypeptide(L)'
;MWSRNNIFLKKLFLILILLSFPTKNIYAKEYTFKWYNNAKVLDSLEFDDKSKYQITLAEGSWEDNEGNYGFLKCLGPIMVSPSGKIELEVFCNGFDHLENKFSLKLIRKSEYDVGVGEAIYLSGSDRYKFLINKNCKYAIKYIKELTKGFYRHICK
;
A
#
# COMPACT_ATOMS: atom_id res chain seq x y z
N MET A 1 -21.12 -16.76 -63.28
CA MET A 1 -20.64 -17.51 -62.10
C MET A 1 -19.29 -16.94 -61.59
N TRP A 2 -19.20 -15.63 -61.32
CA TRP A 2 -17.92 -14.94 -60.97
C TRP A 2 -18.07 -13.87 -59.85
N SER A 3 -19.23 -13.77 -59.20
CA SER A 3 -19.52 -12.74 -58.19
C SER A 3 -19.46 -13.25 -56.73
N ARG A 4 -19.67 -14.56 -56.50
CA ARG A 4 -19.70 -15.15 -55.15
C ARG A 4 -18.33 -15.25 -54.47
N ASN A 5 -17.25 -15.47 -55.23
CA ASN A 5 -15.90 -15.62 -54.65
C ASN A 5 -15.39 -14.32 -54.01
N ASN A 6 -15.72 -13.16 -54.58
CA ASN A 6 -15.21 -11.86 -54.12
C ASN A 6 -15.77 -11.45 -52.74
N ILE A 7 -17.00 -11.85 -52.42
CA ILE A 7 -17.63 -11.59 -51.11
C ILE A 7 -17.02 -12.49 -50.03
N PHE A 8 -16.73 -13.75 -50.37
CA PHE A 8 -16.09 -14.70 -49.46
C PHE A 8 -14.65 -14.28 -49.14
N LEU A 9 -13.88 -13.88 -50.15
CA LEU A 9 -12.52 -13.33 -49.99
C LEU A 9 -12.50 -12.03 -49.17
N LYS A 10 -13.45 -11.11 -49.39
CA LYS A 10 -13.59 -9.89 -48.57
C LYS A 10 -13.95 -10.19 -47.11
N LYS A 11 -14.85 -11.16 -46.87
CA LYS A 11 -15.20 -11.60 -45.50
C LYS A 11 -14.00 -12.24 -44.81
N LEU A 12 -13.22 -13.06 -45.52
CA LEU A 12 -12.01 -13.70 -45.00
C LEU A 12 -10.93 -12.67 -44.65
N PHE A 13 -10.75 -11.65 -45.49
CA PHE A 13 -9.84 -10.55 -45.23
C PHE A 13 -10.24 -9.72 -44.00
N LEU A 14 -11.55 -9.49 -43.81
CA LEU A 14 -12.08 -8.79 -42.63
C LEU A 14 -11.82 -9.59 -41.33
N ILE A 15 -11.96 -10.92 -41.38
CA ILE A 15 -11.69 -11.82 -40.25
C ILE A 15 -10.21 -11.82 -39.88
N LEU A 16 -9.30 -11.81 -40.88
CA LEU A 16 -7.87 -11.73 -40.63
C LEU A 16 -7.46 -10.42 -39.95
N ILE A 17 -8.09 -9.29 -40.33
CA ILE A 17 -7.84 -7.99 -39.70
C ILE A 17 -8.28 -8.00 -38.22
N LEU A 18 -9.44 -8.60 -37.91
CA LEU A 18 -9.94 -8.75 -36.54
C LEU A 18 -9.04 -9.63 -35.66
N LEU A 19 -8.42 -10.67 -36.23
CA LEU A 19 -7.46 -11.55 -35.53
C LEU A 19 -6.08 -10.91 -35.35
N SER A 20 -5.77 -9.85 -36.11
CA SER A 20 -4.46 -9.19 -36.08
C SER A 20 -4.32 -8.08 -35.03
N PHE A 21 -5.38 -7.77 -34.26
CA PHE A 21 -5.27 -6.83 -33.14
C PHE A 21 -4.58 -7.53 -31.96
N PRO A 22 -3.31 -7.21 -31.64
CA PRO A 22 -2.69 -7.77 -30.45
C PRO A 22 -3.44 -7.26 -29.24
N THR A 23 -4.07 -8.17 -28.49
CA THR A 23 -4.57 -7.88 -27.14
C THR A 23 -3.35 -7.58 -26.28
N LYS A 24 -3.00 -6.29 -26.14
CA LYS A 24 -2.01 -5.88 -25.15
C LYS A 24 -2.59 -6.22 -23.79
N ASN A 25 -2.10 -7.30 -23.18
CA ASN A 25 -2.38 -7.59 -21.79
C ASN A 25 -1.76 -6.45 -20.98
N ILE A 26 -2.58 -5.50 -20.54
CA ILE A 26 -2.18 -4.47 -19.60
C ILE A 26 -2.09 -5.17 -18.24
N TYR A 27 -0.95 -5.80 -17.97
CA TYR A 27 -0.62 -6.22 -16.62
C TYR A 27 -0.29 -4.96 -15.83
N ALA A 28 -1.22 -4.52 -14.99
CA ALA A 28 -0.91 -3.51 -13.98
C ALA A 28 0.21 -4.07 -13.09
N LYS A 29 1.36 -3.40 -13.06
CA LYS A 29 2.49 -3.82 -12.24
C LYS A 29 2.10 -3.61 -10.78
N GLU A 30 2.05 -4.72 -10.02
CA GLU A 30 1.78 -4.68 -8.59
C GLU A 30 2.98 -4.05 -7.87
N TYR A 31 2.74 -3.04 -7.04
CA TYR A 31 3.77 -2.42 -6.20
C TYR A 31 3.67 -2.98 -4.78
N THR A 32 4.78 -3.51 -4.27
CA THR A 32 4.89 -4.05 -2.92
C THR A 32 5.93 -3.25 -2.14
N PHE A 33 5.59 -2.88 -0.92
CA PHE A 33 6.47 -2.19 0.02
C PHE A 33 6.52 -2.97 1.32
N LYS A 34 7.71 -3.11 1.88
CA LYS A 34 7.94 -3.73 3.18
C LYS A 34 8.64 -2.73 4.07
N TRP A 35 8.22 -2.64 5.32
CA TRP A 35 8.79 -1.72 6.30
C TRP A 35 9.09 -2.46 7.59
N TYR A 36 10.31 -2.26 8.07
CA TYR A 36 10.89 -2.89 9.24
C TYR A 36 11.03 -1.82 10.31
N ASN A 37 10.03 -1.72 11.18
CA ASN A 37 9.86 -0.55 12.04
C ASN A 37 10.04 -0.88 13.52
N ASN A 38 10.45 0.13 14.28
CA ASN A 38 10.38 0.13 15.73
C ASN A 38 9.33 1.15 16.17
N ALA A 39 8.38 0.73 17.00
CA ALA A 39 7.32 1.54 17.55
C ALA A 39 7.62 1.90 19.02
N LYS A 40 7.31 3.14 19.37
CA LYS A 40 7.45 3.70 20.72
C LYS A 40 6.22 4.54 21.04
N VAL A 41 5.58 4.27 22.18
CA VAL A 41 4.55 5.15 22.75
C VAL A 41 5.25 6.38 23.32
N LEU A 42 4.84 7.56 22.87
CA LEU A 42 5.36 8.84 23.33
C LEU A 42 4.60 9.37 24.55
N ASP A 43 3.27 9.21 24.54
CA ASP A 43 2.38 9.61 25.62
C ASP A 43 1.09 8.77 25.56
N SER A 44 0.39 8.66 26.69
CA SER A 44 -0.84 7.85 26.80
C SER A 44 -1.79 8.30 27.90
N LEU A 45 -3.09 8.18 27.63
CA LEU A 45 -4.18 8.27 28.60
C LEU A 45 -4.86 6.90 28.73
N GLU A 46 -5.21 6.52 29.96
CA GLU A 46 -6.05 5.36 30.26
C GLU A 46 -7.38 5.84 30.83
N PHE A 47 -8.49 5.34 30.28
CA PHE A 47 -9.84 5.68 30.70
C PHE A 47 -10.38 4.67 31.72
N ASP A 48 -11.47 5.01 32.42
CA ASP A 48 -12.08 4.14 33.45
C ASP A 48 -12.52 2.77 32.90
N ASP A 49 -12.91 2.72 31.62
CA ASP A 49 -13.28 1.49 30.93
C ASP A 49 -12.06 0.64 30.51
N LYS A 50 -10.84 1.07 30.85
CA LYS A 50 -9.52 0.50 30.49
C LYS A 50 -9.13 0.67 29.02
N SER A 51 -9.87 1.45 28.24
CA SER A 51 -9.40 1.84 26.91
C SER A 51 -8.20 2.80 27.03
N LYS A 52 -7.37 2.85 25.98
CA LYS A 52 -6.15 3.67 25.96
C LYS A 52 -6.09 4.54 24.72
N TYR A 53 -5.86 5.83 24.90
CA TYR A 53 -5.47 6.75 23.82
C TYR A 53 -3.96 6.95 23.89
N GLN A 54 -3.24 6.70 22.80
CA GLN A 54 -1.79 6.75 22.77
C GLN A 54 -1.28 7.54 21.57
N ILE A 55 -0.27 8.36 21.76
CA ILE A 55 0.51 8.94 20.66
C ILE A 55 1.71 8.04 20.41
N THR A 56 1.80 7.48 19.21
CA THR A 56 2.84 6.50 18.86
C THR A 56 3.72 7.01 17.73
N LEU A 57 5.03 6.91 17.93
CA LEU A 57 6.05 7.05 16.90
C LEU A 57 6.44 5.66 16.40
N ALA A 58 6.45 5.46 15.09
CA ALA A 58 7.00 4.26 14.47
C ALA A 58 7.96 4.65 13.35
N GLU A 59 9.18 4.13 13.37
CA GLU A 59 10.20 4.48 12.39
C GLU A 59 11.12 3.32 12.05
N GLY A 60 11.68 3.32 10.84
CA GLY A 60 12.60 2.27 10.41
C GLY A 60 12.79 2.20 8.90
N SER A 61 13.62 1.24 8.49
CA SER A 61 14.00 1.03 7.09
C SER A 61 12.90 0.33 6.30
N TRP A 62 12.78 0.66 5.03
CA TRP A 62 11.86 0.01 4.11
C TRP A 62 12.55 -0.40 2.81
N GLU A 63 11.93 -1.34 2.10
CA GLU A 63 12.29 -1.77 0.75
C GLU A 63 11.03 -1.97 -0.10
N ASP A 64 11.13 -1.82 -1.42
CA ASP A 64 10.06 -2.12 -2.38
C ASP A 64 10.47 -3.21 -3.39
N ASN A 65 9.52 -3.64 -4.23
CA ASN A 65 9.77 -4.62 -5.29
C ASN A 65 10.38 -4.03 -6.57
N GLU A 66 10.70 -2.74 -6.59
CA GLU A 66 11.43 -2.06 -7.65
C GLU A 66 12.94 -1.93 -7.33
N GLY A 67 13.36 -2.43 -6.16
CA GLY A 67 14.75 -2.36 -5.70
C GLY A 67 15.09 -1.06 -4.97
N ASN A 68 14.09 -0.24 -4.62
CA ASN A 68 14.32 0.95 -3.80
C ASN A 68 14.28 0.59 -2.32
N TYR A 69 15.05 1.32 -1.55
CA TYR A 69 15.09 1.23 -0.10
C TYR A 69 15.30 2.62 0.50
N GLY A 70 14.95 2.76 1.78
CA GLY A 70 15.03 4.04 2.46
C GLY A 70 14.57 4.00 3.90
N PHE A 71 14.10 5.14 4.40
CA PHE A 71 13.59 5.31 5.76
C PHE A 71 12.16 5.85 5.74
N LEU A 72 11.33 5.38 6.67
CA LEU A 72 9.95 5.83 6.85
C LEU A 72 9.73 6.10 8.33
N LYS A 73 9.11 7.25 8.62
CA LYS A 73 8.71 7.67 9.96
C LYS A 73 7.23 8.01 9.98
N CYS A 74 6.50 7.42 10.91
CA CYS A 74 5.07 7.62 11.13
C CYS A 74 4.82 8.13 12.55
N LEU A 75 3.88 9.07 12.70
CA LEU A 75 3.45 9.61 13.98
C LEU A 75 1.93 9.80 13.97
N GLY A 76 1.28 9.44 15.07
CA GLY A 76 -0.12 9.78 15.27
C GLY A 76 -0.81 9.02 16.41
N PRO A 77 -2.11 9.26 16.57
CA PRO A 77 -2.92 8.62 17.60
C PRO A 77 -3.23 7.15 17.29
N ILE A 78 -3.29 6.36 18.36
CA ILE A 78 -3.76 4.98 18.41
C ILE A 78 -4.74 4.86 19.58
N MET A 79 -5.96 4.43 19.29
CA MET A 79 -6.95 4.01 20.27
C MET A 79 -6.91 2.49 20.44
N VAL A 80 -6.80 2.05 21.69
CA VAL A 80 -6.82 0.63 22.06
C VAL A 80 -8.05 0.40 22.93
N SER A 81 -8.97 -0.43 22.44
CA SER A 81 -10.15 -0.84 23.23
C SER A 81 -9.77 -1.77 24.38
N PRO A 82 -10.64 -1.95 25.39
CA PRO A 82 -10.41 -2.92 26.46
C PRO A 82 -10.28 -4.36 25.94
N SER A 83 -10.91 -4.64 24.78
CA SER A 83 -10.83 -5.94 24.08
C SER A 83 -9.58 -6.13 23.22
N GLY A 84 -8.69 -5.13 23.11
CA GLY A 84 -7.48 -5.21 22.30
C GLY A 84 -7.63 -4.76 20.83
N LYS A 85 -8.84 -4.38 20.39
CA LYS A 85 -9.04 -3.72 19.09
C LYS A 85 -8.25 -2.42 19.01
N ILE A 86 -7.61 -2.20 17.87
CA ILE A 86 -6.89 -0.99 17.53
C ILE A 86 -7.64 -0.18 16.48
N GLU A 87 -7.75 1.10 16.75
CA GLU A 87 -8.02 2.14 15.76
C GLU A 87 -6.81 3.07 15.67
N LEU A 88 -6.22 3.21 14.49
CA LEU A 88 -5.12 4.16 14.27
C LEU A 88 -5.35 4.98 13.03
N GLU A 89 -4.91 6.23 13.11
CA GLU A 89 -4.83 7.17 12.00
C GLU A 89 -3.50 7.93 12.14
N VAL A 90 -2.47 7.47 11.43
CA VAL A 90 -1.11 8.03 11.54
C VAL A 90 -0.64 8.58 10.21
N PHE A 91 0.19 9.61 10.28
CA PHE A 91 0.80 10.25 9.12
C PHE A 91 2.28 9.92 9.08
N CYS A 92 2.77 9.67 7.86
CA CYS A 92 4.14 9.24 7.64
C CYS A 92 4.83 10.08 6.58
N ASN A 93 6.15 10.28 6.77
CA ASN A 93 7.04 10.81 5.76
C ASN A 93 8.18 9.81 5.53
N GLY A 94 8.45 9.52 4.26
CA GLY A 94 9.51 8.62 3.84
C GLY A 94 10.38 9.24 2.77
N PHE A 95 11.60 8.73 2.67
CA PHE A 95 12.53 9.03 1.59
C PHE A 95 13.30 7.77 1.20
N ASP A 96 13.77 7.71 -0.05
CA ASP A 96 14.64 6.63 -0.53
C ASP A 96 16.12 7.01 -0.53
N HIS A 97 16.97 6.05 -0.87
CA HIS A 97 18.42 6.18 -1.01
C HIS A 97 18.88 7.26 -2.02
N LEU A 98 17.98 7.80 -2.85
CA LEU A 98 18.21 8.90 -3.79
C LEU A 98 17.43 10.16 -3.39
N GLU A 99 17.00 10.24 -2.13
CA GLU A 99 16.26 11.36 -1.54
C GLU A 99 14.89 11.66 -2.17
N ASN A 100 14.32 10.75 -2.97
CA ASN A 100 12.95 10.90 -3.43
C ASN A 100 12.01 10.71 -2.24
N LYS A 101 11.06 11.63 -2.07
CA LYS A 101 10.20 11.71 -0.87
C LYS A 101 8.79 11.26 -1.18
N PHE A 102 8.12 10.73 -0.17
CA PHE A 102 6.69 10.46 -0.22
C PHE A 102 6.08 10.62 1.17
N SER A 103 4.77 10.79 1.22
CA SER A 103 4.03 10.80 2.47
C SER A 103 2.82 9.87 2.41
N LEU A 104 2.52 9.24 3.54
CA LEU A 104 1.43 8.26 3.68
C LEU A 104 0.49 8.68 4.80
N LYS A 105 -0.78 8.35 4.65
CA LYS A 105 -1.73 8.20 5.75
C LYS A 105 -1.99 6.71 5.94
N LEU A 106 -1.77 6.20 7.15
CA LEU A 106 -2.14 4.83 7.50
C LEU A 106 -3.39 4.86 8.37
N ILE A 107 -4.39 4.06 7.99
CA ILE A 107 -5.66 3.92 8.70
C ILE A 107 -5.89 2.45 8.97
N ARG A 108 -6.26 2.09 10.20
CA ARG A 108 -6.68 0.73 10.53
C ARG A 108 -7.75 0.74 11.60
N LYS A 109 -8.78 -0.09 11.40
CA LYS A 109 -9.82 -0.41 12.39
C LYS A 109 -9.96 -1.92 12.46
N SER A 110 -9.30 -2.55 13.43
CA SER A 110 -9.23 -4.01 13.50
C SER A 110 -8.68 -4.51 14.83
N GLU A 111 -8.73 -5.83 15.03
CA GLU A 111 -7.94 -6.49 16.08
C GLU A 111 -6.43 -6.24 15.91
N TYR A 112 -5.72 -6.24 17.03
CA TYR A 112 -4.27 -6.01 17.12
C TYR A 112 -3.46 -6.93 16.16
N ASP A 113 -3.76 -8.23 16.18
CA ASP A 113 -2.96 -9.31 15.57
C ASP A 113 -3.37 -9.70 14.14
N VAL A 114 -4.55 -9.31 13.66
CA VAL A 114 -5.14 -9.81 12.40
C VAL A 114 -5.43 -8.69 11.40
N GLY A 115 -5.25 -7.44 11.83
CA GLY A 115 -5.72 -6.26 11.13
C GLY A 115 -5.11 -5.94 9.77
N VAL A 116 -5.93 -5.96 8.72
CA VAL A 116 -5.63 -5.32 7.44
C VAL A 116 -5.98 -3.84 7.54
N GLY A 117 -5.04 -2.96 7.22
CA GLY A 117 -5.25 -1.51 7.16
C GLY A 117 -5.14 -0.97 5.72
N GLU A 118 -5.29 0.34 5.61
CA GLU A 118 -5.18 1.11 4.38
C GLU A 118 -4.03 2.10 4.47
N ALA A 119 -3.19 2.10 3.44
CA ALA A 119 -2.10 3.05 3.26
C ALA A 119 -2.41 3.91 2.04
N ILE A 120 -2.60 5.20 2.29
CA ILE A 120 -2.96 6.18 1.26
C ILE A 120 -1.76 7.08 1.03
N TYR A 121 -1.23 7.10 -0.19
CA TYR A 121 -0.17 8.02 -0.58
C TYR A 121 -0.73 9.43 -0.76
N LEU A 122 -0.27 10.37 0.07
CA LEU A 122 -0.71 11.76 0.03
C LEU A 122 0.17 12.60 -0.91
N SER A 123 1.45 12.26 -1.02
CA SER A 123 2.40 12.92 -1.91
C SER A 123 3.55 11.99 -2.30
N GLY A 124 4.24 12.33 -3.40
CA GLY A 124 5.40 11.59 -3.91
C GLY A 124 6.19 12.41 -4.92
N SER A 125 7.52 12.43 -4.79
CA SER A 125 8.42 12.97 -5.81
C SER A 125 8.77 11.89 -6.84
N ASP A 126 9.09 12.33 -8.05
CA ASP A 126 9.64 11.52 -9.15
C ASP A 126 9.02 10.12 -9.28
N ARG A 127 9.71 9.10 -8.80
CA ARG A 127 9.30 7.69 -8.92
C ARG A 127 8.08 7.34 -8.07
N TYR A 128 7.68 8.13 -7.09
CA TYR A 128 6.48 7.88 -6.28
C TYR A 128 5.24 8.62 -6.79
N LYS A 129 5.34 9.41 -7.86
CA LYS A 129 4.20 10.15 -8.43
C LYS A 129 3.04 9.23 -8.83
N PHE A 130 3.34 8.02 -9.33
CA PHE A 130 2.31 7.05 -9.74
C PHE A 130 1.50 6.47 -8.57
N LEU A 131 1.98 6.64 -7.33
CA LEU A 131 1.32 6.14 -6.13
C LEU A 131 0.37 7.17 -5.52
N ILE A 132 0.47 8.47 -5.86
CA ILE A 132 -0.36 9.53 -5.26
C ILE A 132 -1.85 9.17 -5.38
N ASN A 133 -2.57 9.28 -4.26
CA ASN A 133 -3.98 8.90 -4.08
C ASN A 133 -4.31 7.41 -4.24
N LYS A 134 -3.32 6.52 -4.46
CA LYS A 134 -3.56 5.08 -4.40
C LYS A 134 -3.82 4.65 -2.96
N ASN A 135 -4.83 3.80 -2.81
CA ASN A 135 -5.15 3.13 -1.55
C ASN A 135 -4.59 1.71 -1.61
N CYS A 136 -3.58 1.45 -0.78
CA CYS A 136 -2.87 0.18 -0.73
C CYS A 136 -3.27 -0.57 0.54
N LYS A 137 -3.59 -1.86 0.41
CA LYS A 137 -3.91 -2.68 1.58
C LYS A 137 -2.62 -3.10 2.26
N TYR A 138 -2.57 -2.97 3.58
CA TYR A 138 -1.40 -3.35 4.36
C TYR A 138 -1.74 -4.31 5.48
N ALA A 139 -0.74 -5.10 5.88
CA ALA A 139 -0.75 -5.90 7.08
C ALA A 139 0.53 -5.63 7.89
N ILE A 140 0.46 -5.79 9.20
CA ILE A 140 1.60 -5.67 10.10
C ILE A 140 1.63 -6.84 11.07
N LYS A 141 2.83 -7.38 11.32
CA LYS A 141 3.10 -8.38 12.36
C LYS A 141 4.15 -7.84 13.31
N TYR A 142 4.06 -8.18 14.58
CA TYR A 142 5.02 -7.73 15.58
C TYR A 142 5.88 -8.89 16.10
N ILE A 143 7.16 -8.62 16.38
CA ILE A 143 8.09 -9.57 17.01
C ILE A 143 8.60 -8.94 18.30
N LYS A 144 8.49 -9.67 19.42
CA LYS A 144 8.91 -9.26 20.78
C LYS A 144 8.26 -7.95 21.27
N GLU A 145 7.40 -8.08 22.28
CA GLU A 145 6.87 -6.95 23.07
C GLU A 145 6.31 -5.78 22.24
N LEU A 146 5.76 -6.08 21.06
CA LEU A 146 5.01 -5.10 20.25
C LEU A 146 5.81 -3.88 19.76
N THR A 147 7.14 -3.88 19.96
CA THR A 147 8.00 -2.77 19.55
C THR A 147 8.52 -2.94 18.14
N LYS A 148 8.81 -4.16 17.67
CA LYS A 148 9.35 -4.39 16.31
C LYS A 148 8.26 -4.87 15.37
N GLY A 149 7.94 -4.08 14.36
CA GLY A 149 6.93 -4.35 13.34
C GLY A 149 7.52 -4.76 12.00
N PHE A 150 6.86 -5.71 11.36
CA PHE A 150 7.05 -6.13 9.98
C PHE A 150 5.80 -5.77 9.22
N TYR A 151 5.85 -4.63 8.55
CA TYR A 151 4.78 -4.09 7.75
C TYR A 151 4.97 -4.51 6.29
N ARG A 152 3.86 -4.82 5.61
CA ARG A 152 3.83 -5.01 4.16
C ARG A 152 2.56 -4.40 3.59
N HIS A 153 2.66 -3.60 2.53
CA HIS A 153 1.51 -3.19 1.73
C HIS A 153 1.63 -3.59 0.27
N ILE A 154 0.48 -3.66 -0.39
CA ILE A 154 0.35 -3.97 -1.82
C ILE A 154 -0.58 -2.92 -2.45
N CYS A 155 -0.11 -2.31 -3.53
CA CYS A 155 -0.86 -1.38 -4.36
C CYS A 155 -1.09 -2.02 -5.73
N LYS A 156 -2.36 -2.08 -6.17
CA LYS A 156 -2.74 -2.55 -7.52
C LYS A 156 -3.06 -1.39 -8.45
#